data_AF-A0A1H2ZLJ9-F1
#
_entry.id   AF-A0A1H2ZLJ9-F1
#
_cell.length_a   1.000
_cell.length_b   1.000
_cell.length_c   1.000
_cell.angle_alpha   90.00
_cell.angle_beta   90.00
_cell.angle_gamma   90.00
#
_symmetry.space_group_name_H-M   'P 1'
#
loop_
_entity.id
_entity.type
_entity.pdbx_description
1 polymer ?
#
loop_
_entity_poly.entity_id
_entity_poly.type
_entity_poly.pdbx_seq_one_letter_code
_entity_poly.pdbx_strand_id
1 'polypeptide(L)'
;MSDASNVEVTLTVQNNSEVEMGDVVDGYAADQAREYQEKAGEYAADALNSKNMAEAWAESDSAPAGEGTHSSKVWADTARQWAESISEPDGVSGARSSKTWAETARAWAESDAAPDGVSGAKSAKTWATISSQKAAEASTNAKAADTSAKASASSAAAAKMSQEGATTQATLARQSAESAGEKLAQMQIDLKVKADVDSPVLTGTPVAPTPGNNAQSTQIVNVAYVKQKIAELVNGSDVSLDTLKELADALGNDPNFATSIMAAIGKKLDATAMAQAALADGKGNNIAETYATKAEMTGETATLAAVAKSGRYKDLLELPTIPDKTSQLTNDSRFVATDEMGNVTLTGTLTAAKVYNAVYNDYAEFFPRGGDTQRGDIIALDETTGKEQYGRATSSSQCVVGVHTEDFASIIGGRTLSPGDDILKTNLPTYIPVALAGRVPVRMYGKARKGGWVIPSEMPGVGRMALPGESLTQTVGQIVREDTAENVRLVKIIVRSGR
;
A
#
# COMPACT_ATOMS: atom_id res chain seq x y z
N MET A 1 81.74 33.99 75.84
CA MET A 1 82.65 34.96 76.49
C MET A 1 81.74 35.99 77.14
N SER A 2 81.67 36.25 78.42
CA SER A 2 82.41 35.89 79.65
C SER A 2 81.41 36.24 80.77
N ASP A 3 80.94 35.32 81.60
CA ASP A 3 81.59 34.76 82.79
C ASP A 3 82.03 35.79 83.86
N ALA A 4 81.92 35.35 85.12
CA ALA A 4 82.24 36.02 86.39
C ALA A 4 81.07 36.82 87.01
N SER A 5 80.36 36.41 88.07
CA SER A 5 80.64 35.67 89.33
C SER A 5 80.36 36.58 90.53
N ASN A 6 79.48 36.11 91.40
CA ASN A 6 79.11 36.64 92.71
C ASN A 6 80.30 37.08 93.58
N VAL A 7 80.07 38.13 94.37
CA VAL A 7 80.71 38.34 95.67
C VAL A 7 79.61 38.66 96.68
N GLU A 8 79.35 37.71 97.58
CA GLU A 8 78.66 37.96 98.85
C GLU A 8 79.67 38.53 99.85
N VAL A 9 79.32 39.63 100.52
CA VAL A 9 79.96 40.06 101.77
C VAL A 9 78.87 40.37 102.79
N THR A 10 78.81 39.52 103.81
CA THR A 10 78.08 39.71 105.06
C THR A 10 78.67 40.89 105.83
N LEU A 11 77.85 41.90 106.14
CA LEU A 11 78.24 43.02 107.00
C LEU A 11 77.49 42.95 108.33
N THR A 12 78.25 42.63 109.37
CA THR A 12 77.91 42.70 110.79
C THR A 12 77.69 44.16 111.19
N VAL A 13 76.50 44.53 111.68
CA VAL A 13 76.29 45.83 112.32
C VAL A 13 76.52 45.68 113.82
N GLN A 14 77.69 46.12 114.27
CA GLN A 14 78.01 46.34 115.68
C GLN A 14 77.28 47.60 116.18
N ASN A 15 76.60 47.44 117.31
CA ASN A 15 75.96 48.51 118.06
C ASN A 15 77.05 49.40 118.68
N ASN A 16 77.11 50.68 118.32
CA ASN A 16 78.01 51.64 118.94
C ASN A 16 77.20 52.84 119.45
N SER A 17 76.87 52.75 120.73
CA SER A 17 76.52 53.85 121.61
C SER A 17 77.66 54.87 121.68
N GLU A 18 77.28 56.15 121.80
CA GLU A 18 77.96 57.26 122.48
C GLU A 18 79.48 57.22 122.69
N VAL A 19 80.17 58.27 122.19
CA VAL A 19 81.08 59.18 122.94
C VAL A 19 81.22 60.41 122.03
N GLU A 20 81.02 61.68 122.39
CA GLU A 20 80.59 62.44 123.57
C GLU A 20 80.13 63.81 123.01
N MET A 21 79.23 64.50 123.71
CA MET A 21 78.57 65.74 123.27
C MET A 21 79.50 66.89 122.80
N GLY A 22 79.04 67.55 121.73
CA GLY A 22 79.18 68.99 121.49
C GLY A 22 79.39 69.30 120.01
N ASP A 23 78.57 70.06 119.29
CA ASP A 23 77.33 70.78 119.62
C ASP A 23 76.73 71.31 118.27
N VAL A 24 75.40 71.19 118.11
CA VAL A 24 74.47 71.93 117.18
C VAL A 24 74.69 71.79 115.64
N VAL A 25 73.71 71.50 114.74
CA VAL A 25 72.29 71.87 114.58
C VAL A 25 71.59 70.81 113.70
N ASP A 26 70.47 70.25 114.18
CA ASP A 26 69.66 69.22 113.51
C ASP A 26 68.26 69.77 113.16
N GLY A 27 67.80 69.56 111.92
CA GLY A 27 66.48 70.06 111.47
C GLY A 27 66.04 69.75 110.03
N TYR A 28 66.89 69.18 109.16
CA TYR A 28 66.57 69.11 107.71
C TYR A 28 66.27 67.70 107.15
N ALA A 29 66.51 66.60 107.88
CA ALA A 29 66.41 65.25 107.32
C ALA A 29 65.03 64.56 107.51
N ALA A 30 64.27 64.93 108.55
CA ALA A 30 62.96 64.35 108.84
C ALA A 30 61.81 64.96 108.02
N ASP A 31 62.00 66.16 107.46
CA ASP A 31 61.00 66.82 106.63
C ASP A 31 61.02 66.32 105.18
N GLN A 32 62.19 66.03 104.59
CA GLN A 32 62.27 65.45 103.24
C GLN A 32 61.60 64.07 103.14
N ALA A 33 61.75 63.20 104.14
CA ALA A 33 61.13 61.87 104.13
C ALA A 33 59.58 61.95 104.22
N ARG A 34 59.06 62.94 104.95
CA ARG A 34 57.62 63.22 105.05
C ARG A 34 57.08 63.80 103.74
N GLU A 35 57.85 64.69 103.11
CA GLU A 35 57.53 65.29 101.81
C GLU A 35 57.48 64.24 100.68
N TYR A 36 58.38 63.24 100.67
CA TYR A 36 58.33 62.14 99.69
C TYR A 36 57.15 61.18 99.94
N GLN A 37 56.78 60.93 101.19
CA GLN A 37 55.60 60.13 101.53
C GLN A 37 54.31 60.84 101.14
N GLU A 38 54.21 62.16 101.38
CA GLU A 38 53.09 62.99 100.92
C GLU A 38 53.02 63.02 99.39
N LYS A 39 54.13 63.27 98.69
CA LYS A 39 54.18 63.20 97.21
C LYS A 39 53.81 61.82 96.65
N ALA A 40 54.21 60.73 97.31
CA ALA A 40 53.80 59.38 96.91
C ALA A 40 52.31 59.13 97.16
N GLY A 41 51.74 59.69 98.23
CA GLY A 41 50.30 59.71 98.50
C GLY A 41 49.53 60.52 97.46
N GLU A 42 50.06 61.68 97.04
CA GLU A 42 49.53 62.50 95.95
C GLU A 42 49.57 61.74 94.61
N TYR A 43 50.70 61.12 94.23
CA TYR A 43 50.76 60.32 93.01
C TYR A 43 49.84 59.10 93.02
N ALA A 44 49.64 58.45 94.17
CA ALA A 44 48.69 57.34 94.31
C ALA A 44 47.24 57.83 94.21
N ALA A 45 46.92 58.99 94.77
CA ALA A 45 45.61 59.63 94.64
C ALA A 45 45.35 60.09 93.20
N ASP A 46 46.34 60.67 92.53
CA ASP A 46 46.28 61.08 91.12
C ASP A 46 46.14 59.88 90.19
N ALA A 47 46.81 58.77 90.47
CA ALA A 47 46.68 57.51 89.72
C ALA A 47 45.29 56.88 89.91
N LEU A 48 44.76 56.89 91.15
CA LEU A 48 43.40 56.41 91.42
C LEU A 48 42.35 57.30 90.76
N ASN A 49 42.53 58.63 90.80
CA ASN A 49 41.67 59.58 90.12
C ASN A 49 41.71 59.37 88.60
N SER A 50 42.90 59.19 88.02
CA SER A 50 43.09 58.88 86.60
C SER A 50 42.43 57.55 86.22
N LYS A 51 42.52 56.53 87.07
CA LYS A 51 41.85 55.23 86.87
C LYS A 51 40.33 55.38 86.90
N ASN A 52 39.78 56.04 87.91
CA ASN A 52 38.34 56.26 88.03
C ASN A 52 37.81 57.12 86.87
N MET A 53 38.58 58.10 86.41
CA MET A 53 38.28 58.86 85.20
C MET A 53 38.30 57.97 83.96
N ALA A 54 39.27 57.06 83.81
CA ALA A 54 39.32 56.12 82.68
C ALA A 54 38.17 55.10 82.70
N GLU A 55 37.77 54.59 83.87
CA GLU A 55 36.61 53.69 84.03
C GLU A 55 35.30 54.44 83.74
N ALA A 56 35.14 55.66 84.28
CA ALA A 56 34.00 56.52 83.97
C ALA A 56 33.97 56.92 82.48
N TRP A 57 35.13 57.12 81.85
CA TRP A 57 35.26 57.35 80.41
C TRP A 57 34.85 56.13 79.60
N ALA A 58 35.22 54.93 80.04
CA ALA A 58 34.87 53.71 79.36
C ALA A 58 33.38 53.40 79.43
N GLU A 59 32.70 53.77 80.54
CA GLU A 59 31.29 53.46 80.79
C GLU A 59 30.30 54.59 80.44
N SER A 60 30.78 55.81 80.16
CA SER A 60 29.94 56.98 79.86
C SER A 60 29.11 56.81 78.59
N ASP A 61 27.84 57.20 78.66
CA ASP A 61 26.91 57.27 77.52
C ASP A 61 26.83 58.68 76.89
N SER A 62 27.69 59.62 77.34
CA SER A 62 27.70 61.03 76.92
C SER A 62 29.08 61.49 76.41
N ALA A 63 29.08 62.50 75.54
CA ALA A 63 30.26 63.00 74.85
C ALA A 63 31.30 63.60 75.83
N PRO A 64 32.49 62.98 76.01
CA PRO A 64 33.38 63.35 77.11
C PRO A 64 34.15 64.66 76.92
N ALA A 65 34.35 65.14 75.69
CA ALA A 65 35.26 66.24 75.37
C ALA A 65 34.73 67.21 74.29
N GLY A 66 33.41 67.37 74.20
CA GLY A 66 32.73 68.26 73.24
C GLY A 66 31.90 67.51 72.19
N GLU A 67 31.09 68.26 71.45
CA GLU A 67 30.17 67.77 70.42
C GLU A 67 30.93 66.93 69.37
N GLY A 68 30.56 65.65 69.22
CA GLY A 68 31.20 64.70 68.30
C GLY A 68 32.24 63.73 68.90
N THR A 69 32.48 63.75 70.21
CA THR A 69 33.34 62.76 70.90
C THR A 69 32.52 61.64 71.53
N HIS A 70 32.99 60.38 71.46
CA HIS A 70 32.29 59.21 72.00
C HIS A 70 33.21 58.40 72.94
N SER A 71 32.64 57.78 73.97
CA SER A 71 33.34 56.82 74.83
C SER A 71 33.65 55.51 74.09
N SER A 72 34.52 54.67 74.66
CA SER A 72 34.82 53.35 74.10
C SER A 72 33.59 52.43 74.07
N LYS A 73 32.70 52.52 75.06
CA LYS A 73 31.44 51.77 75.10
C LYS A 73 30.47 52.26 74.03
N VAL A 74 30.29 53.57 73.87
CA VAL A 74 29.44 54.13 72.81
C VAL A 74 29.97 53.74 71.43
N TRP A 75 31.28 53.79 71.19
CA TRP A 75 31.86 53.29 69.95
C TRP A 75 31.61 51.80 69.70
N ALA A 76 31.75 50.96 70.74
CA ALA A 76 31.50 49.53 70.62
C ALA A 76 30.02 49.22 70.35
N ASP A 77 29.10 49.95 70.98
CA ASP A 77 27.66 49.81 70.76
C ASP A 77 27.24 50.33 69.39
N THR A 78 27.75 51.49 68.94
CA THR A 78 27.55 52.01 67.59
C THR A 78 28.09 51.00 66.55
N ALA A 79 29.29 50.46 66.74
CA ALA A 79 29.84 49.43 65.85
C ALA A 79 28.97 48.16 65.82
N ARG A 80 28.46 47.71 66.97
CA ARG A 80 27.52 46.58 67.05
C ARG A 80 26.22 46.88 66.31
N GLN A 81 25.68 48.09 66.44
CA GLN A 81 24.50 48.51 65.70
C GLN A 81 24.75 48.48 64.19
N TRP A 82 25.87 49.03 63.71
CA TRP A 82 26.25 48.99 62.29
C TRP A 82 26.54 47.57 61.77
N ALA A 83 26.93 46.63 62.62
CA ALA A 83 27.12 45.24 62.24
C ALA A 83 25.80 44.45 62.21
N GLU A 84 24.99 44.54 63.27
CA GLU A 84 23.96 43.54 63.59
C GLU A 84 22.53 44.09 63.73
N SER A 85 22.35 45.42 63.78
CA SER A 85 21.02 46.02 63.97
C SER A 85 20.04 45.62 62.86
N ILE A 86 18.76 45.44 63.20
CA ILE A 86 17.66 45.28 62.23
C ILE A 86 16.92 46.60 61.95
N SER A 87 17.24 47.66 62.68
CA SER A 87 16.76 49.03 62.51
C SER A 87 17.90 49.96 62.09
N GLU A 88 17.57 51.22 61.79
CA GLU A 88 18.53 52.28 61.45
C GLU A 88 19.65 52.36 62.52
N PRO A 89 20.90 51.98 62.18
CA PRO A 89 22.00 52.03 63.13
C PRO A 89 22.34 53.48 63.46
N ASP A 90 22.68 53.75 64.72
CA ASP A 90 23.19 55.06 65.17
C ASP A 90 22.19 56.22 64.92
N GLY A 91 20.90 55.90 64.78
CA GLY A 91 19.84 56.87 64.49
C GLY A 91 19.93 57.54 63.10
N VAL A 92 20.78 57.03 62.21
CA VAL A 92 20.96 57.58 60.86
C VAL A 92 19.82 57.11 59.95
N SER A 93 18.95 58.05 59.57
CA SER A 93 17.80 57.72 58.74
C SER A 93 18.19 57.11 57.39
N GLY A 94 17.55 56.00 57.03
CA GLY A 94 17.83 55.23 55.83
C GLY A 94 19.10 54.39 55.87
N ALA A 95 19.89 54.43 56.96
CA ALA A 95 21.07 53.59 57.10
C ALA A 95 20.69 52.13 57.35
N ARG A 96 21.51 51.22 56.83
CA ARG A 96 21.36 49.77 56.99
C ARG A 96 22.64 49.19 57.57
N SER A 97 22.48 48.29 58.53
CA SER A 97 23.58 47.50 59.06
C SER A 97 24.13 46.52 58.03
N SER A 98 25.31 45.97 58.28
CA SER A 98 25.90 44.91 57.46
C SER A 98 24.98 43.68 57.37
N LYS A 99 24.32 43.31 58.47
CA LYS A 99 23.34 42.22 58.51
C LYS A 99 22.14 42.46 57.58
N THR A 100 21.52 43.63 57.67
CA THR A 100 20.34 43.95 56.84
C THR A 100 20.70 44.09 55.35
N TRP A 101 21.90 44.57 55.02
CA TRP A 101 22.43 44.51 53.66
C TRP A 101 22.58 43.08 53.14
N ALA A 102 23.16 42.18 53.94
CA ALA A 102 23.34 40.78 53.56
C ALA A 102 22.00 40.05 53.37
N GLU A 103 21.02 40.30 54.25
CA GLU A 103 19.66 39.74 54.13
C GLU A 103 18.94 40.25 52.87
N THR A 104 19.07 41.55 52.57
CA THR A 104 18.52 42.16 51.35
C THR A 104 19.14 41.54 50.10
N ALA A 105 20.47 41.40 50.07
CA ALA A 105 21.18 40.78 48.95
C ALA A 105 20.76 39.32 48.74
N ARG A 106 20.58 38.56 49.82
CA ARG A 106 20.06 37.19 49.75
C ARG A 106 18.62 37.16 49.21
N ALA A 107 17.77 38.10 49.60
CA ALA A 107 16.42 38.21 49.05
C ALA A 107 16.44 38.46 47.53
N TRP A 108 17.31 39.35 47.05
CA TRP A 108 17.51 39.60 45.61
C TRP A 108 18.07 38.40 44.86
N ALA A 109 18.83 37.52 45.52
CA ALA A 109 19.34 36.30 44.91
C ALA A 109 18.29 35.19 44.85
N GLU A 110 17.57 34.94 45.96
CA GLU A 110 16.89 33.66 46.19
C GLU A 110 15.40 33.75 46.53
N SER A 111 14.86 34.95 46.84
CA SER A 111 13.48 35.11 47.31
C SER A 111 12.44 34.72 46.25
N ASP A 112 11.33 34.14 46.69
CA ASP A 112 10.15 33.90 45.86
C ASP A 112 9.13 35.07 45.92
N ALA A 113 9.35 36.04 46.82
CA ALA A 113 8.59 37.29 46.95
C ALA A 113 9.41 38.49 46.43
N ALA A 114 8.73 39.63 46.25
CA ALA A 114 9.35 40.90 45.88
C ALA A 114 10.48 41.27 46.86
N PRO A 115 11.76 41.28 46.42
CA PRO A 115 12.87 41.64 47.29
C PRO A 115 12.76 43.13 47.68
N ASP A 116 13.18 43.42 48.91
CA ASP A 116 13.24 44.79 49.46
C ASP A 116 11.90 45.56 49.42
N GLY A 117 10.77 44.85 49.38
CA GLY A 117 9.43 45.44 49.29
C GLY A 117 9.12 46.13 47.96
N VAL A 118 9.99 46.02 46.96
CA VAL A 118 9.81 46.66 45.65
C VAL A 118 8.77 45.89 44.83
N SER A 119 7.56 46.44 44.73
CA SER A 119 6.48 45.82 43.96
C SER A 119 6.90 45.48 42.53
N GLY A 120 6.68 44.23 42.13
CA GLY A 120 7.04 43.73 40.80
C GLY A 120 8.50 43.31 40.63
N ALA A 121 9.39 43.57 41.60
CA ALA A 121 10.75 43.06 41.57
C ALA A 121 10.76 41.53 41.71
N LYS A 122 11.75 40.89 41.09
CA LYS A 122 11.94 39.44 41.10
C LYS A 122 13.39 39.13 41.41
N SER A 123 13.63 38.07 42.16
CA SER A 123 14.98 37.60 42.44
C SER A 123 15.64 37.01 41.19
N ALA A 124 16.97 36.87 41.24
CA ALA A 124 17.73 36.20 40.20
C ALA A 124 17.23 34.76 39.97
N LYS A 125 16.93 34.02 41.05
CA LYS A 125 16.34 32.68 41.00
C LYS A 125 15.01 32.67 40.23
N THR A 126 14.10 33.60 40.54
CA THR A 126 12.80 33.70 39.83
C THR A 126 13.01 33.97 38.33
N TRP A 127 13.90 34.90 37.97
CA TRP A 127 14.20 35.19 36.56
C TRP A 127 14.82 33.99 35.82
N ALA A 128 15.70 33.24 36.49
CA ALA A 128 16.27 32.02 35.93
C ALA A 128 15.20 30.96 35.66
N THR A 129 14.25 30.78 36.59
CA THR A 129 13.11 29.86 36.40
C THR A 129 12.21 30.30 35.25
N ILE A 130 11.86 31.59 35.17
CA ILE A 130 11.04 32.10 34.05
C ILE A 130 11.77 31.88 32.72
N SER A 131 13.08 32.15 32.67
CA SER A 131 13.88 31.99 31.45
C SER A 131 13.94 30.53 31.00
N SER A 132 14.11 29.58 31.92
CA SER A 132 14.12 28.16 31.58
C SER A 132 12.76 27.65 31.09
N GLN A 133 11.66 28.13 31.69
CA GLN A 133 10.31 27.85 31.20
C GLN A 133 10.10 28.40 29.78
N LYS A 134 10.51 29.65 29.52
CA LYS A 134 10.41 30.24 28.17
C LYS A 134 11.26 29.52 27.13
N ALA A 135 12.44 29.03 27.51
CA ALA A 135 13.25 28.19 26.64
C ALA A 135 12.55 26.86 26.31
N ALA A 136 11.89 26.23 27.29
CA ALA A 136 11.13 25.00 27.09
C ALA A 136 9.88 25.21 26.20
N GLU A 137 9.15 26.31 26.41
CA GLU A 137 8.04 26.74 25.54
C GLU A 137 8.53 26.95 24.10
N ALA A 138 9.62 27.69 23.90
CA ALA A 138 10.21 27.94 22.58
C ALA A 138 10.63 26.63 21.88
N SER A 139 11.27 25.71 22.60
CA SER A 139 11.62 24.38 22.08
C SER A 139 10.39 23.58 21.67
N THR A 140 9.31 23.65 22.44
CA THR A 140 8.05 22.98 22.12
C THR A 140 7.41 23.56 20.87
N ASN A 141 7.37 24.89 20.77
CA ASN A 141 6.86 25.60 19.59
C ASN A 141 7.67 25.28 18.33
N ALA A 142 9.00 25.19 18.44
CA ALA A 142 9.86 24.80 17.32
C ALA A 142 9.55 23.37 16.81
N LYS A 143 9.35 22.42 17.73
CA LYS A 143 8.97 21.03 17.37
C LYS A 143 7.58 20.97 16.72
N ALA A 144 6.62 21.76 17.21
CA ALA A 144 5.30 21.85 16.62
C ALA A 144 5.35 22.46 15.20
N ALA A 145 6.18 23.48 14.99
CA ALA A 145 6.40 24.08 13.68
C ALA A 145 7.04 23.09 12.69
N ASP A 146 8.06 22.33 13.11
CA ASP A 146 8.69 21.28 12.28
C ASP A 146 7.68 20.18 11.89
N THR A 147 6.84 19.76 12.84
CA THR A 147 5.77 18.78 12.58
C THR A 147 4.77 19.32 11.56
N SER A 148 4.37 20.58 11.69
CA SER A 148 3.43 21.25 10.77
C SER A 148 4.03 21.42 9.37
N ALA A 149 5.33 21.71 9.27
CA ALA A 149 6.05 21.79 7.99
C ALA A 149 6.12 20.43 7.28
N LYS A 150 6.41 19.36 8.02
CA LYS A 150 6.40 17.98 7.48
C LYS A 150 5.01 17.54 7.01
N ALA A 151 3.97 17.89 7.75
CA ALA A 151 2.59 17.65 7.33
C ALA A 151 2.27 18.40 6.03
N SER A 152 2.63 19.68 5.94
CA SER A 152 2.43 20.49 4.73
C SER A 152 3.17 19.93 3.51
N ALA A 153 4.41 19.47 3.68
CA ALA A 153 5.17 18.82 2.62
C ALA A 153 4.50 17.51 2.14
N SER A 154 3.94 16.73 3.08
CA SER A 154 3.20 15.50 2.77
C SER A 154 1.91 15.81 2.00
N SER A 155 1.17 16.85 2.39
CA SER A 155 -0.01 17.32 1.66
C SER A 155 0.33 17.82 0.26
N ALA A 156 1.45 18.52 0.07
CA ALA A 156 1.92 18.94 -1.24
C ALA A 156 2.26 17.74 -2.15
N ALA A 157 2.91 16.72 -1.61
CA ALA A 157 3.18 15.48 -2.34
C ALA A 157 1.89 14.74 -2.72
N ALA A 158 0.90 14.67 -1.82
CA ALA A 158 -0.41 14.09 -2.10
C ALA A 158 -1.17 14.85 -3.21
N ALA A 159 -1.12 16.18 -3.19
CA ALA A 159 -1.71 17.02 -4.24
C ALA A 159 -1.07 16.75 -5.61
N LYS A 160 0.27 16.60 -5.66
CA LYS A 160 0.99 16.25 -6.88
C LYS A 160 0.56 14.88 -7.44
N MET A 161 0.47 13.86 -6.60
CA MET A 161 -0.02 12.53 -7.02
C MET A 161 -1.46 12.59 -7.54
N SER A 162 -2.33 13.39 -6.90
CA SER A 162 -3.70 13.60 -7.35
C SER A 162 -3.76 14.25 -8.74
N GLN A 163 -2.89 15.23 -9.01
CA GLN A 163 -2.76 15.87 -10.31
C GLN A 163 -2.25 14.90 -11.40
N GLU A 164 -1.26 14.06 -11.09
CA GLU A 164 -0.76 13.02 -12.00
C GLU A 164 -1.85 11.97 -12.29
N GLY A 165 -2.62 11.58 -11.28
CA GLY A 165 -3.79 10.70 -11.43
C GLY A 165 -4.85 11.30 -12.35
N ALA A 166 -5.19 12.58 -12.18
CA ALA A 166 -6.13 13.29 -13.06
C ALA A 166 -5.64 13.36 -14.51
N THR A 167 -4.35 13.60 -14.72
CA THR A 167 -3.73 13.62 -16.06
C THR A 167 -3.78 12.25 -16.73
N THR A 168 -3.55 11.18 -15.95
CA THR A 168 -3.64 9.80 -16.42
C THR A 168 -5.08 9.49 -16.85
N GLN A 169 -6.07 9.83 -16.03
CA GLN A 169 -7.48 9.61 -16.35
C GLN A 169 -7.94 10.39 -17.58
N ALA A 170 -7.49 11.64 -17.74
CA ALA A 170 -7.77 12.42 -18.95
C ALA A 170 -7.20 11.75 -20.22
N THR A 171 -6.02 11.13 -20.11
CA THR A 171 -5.40 10.40 -21.22
C THR A 171 -6.21 9.14 -21.58
N LEU A 172 -6.63 8.35 -20.60
CA LEU A 172 -7.45 7.16 -20.81
C LEU A 172 -8.82 7.50 -21.41
N ALA A 173 -9.43 8.60 -20.96
CA ALA A 173 -10.69 9.09 -21.51
C ALA A 173 -10.54 9.49 -22.99
N ARG A 174 -9.45 10.18 -23.34
CA ARG A 174 -9.14 10.54 -24.73
C ARG A 174 -8.94 9.30 -25.62
N GLN A 175 -8.14 8.33 -25.17
CA GLN A 175 -7.92 7.08 -25.91
C GLN A 175 -9.23 6.30 -26.10
N SER A 176 -10.07 6.25 -25.07
CA SER A 176 -11.39 5.61 -25.16
C SER A 176 -12.30 6.28 -26.18
N ALA A 177 -12.27 7.62 -26.25
CA ALA A 177 -13.02 8.39 -27.24
C ALA A 177 -12.49 8.18 -28.67
N GLU A 178 -11.17 8.14 -28.85
CA GLU A 178 -10.51 7.84 -30.13
C GLU A 178 -10.91 6.44 -30.62
N SER A 179 -10.79 5.40 -29.79
CA SER A 179 -11.21 4.04 -30.14
C SER A 179 -12.71 3.91 -30.43
N ALA A 180 -13.56 4.66 -29.73
CA ALA A 180 -14.99 4.71 -30.02
C ALA A 180 -15.26 5.34 -31.39
N GLY A 181 -14.52 6.39 -31.75
CA GLY A 181 -14.56 7.02 -33.07
C GLY A 181 -14.15 6.08 -34.20
N GLU A 182 -13.07 5.33 -34.01
CA GLU A 182 -12.60 4.32 -34.98
C GLU A 182 -13.63 3.21 -35.18
N LYS A 183 -14.20 2.67 -34.10
CA LYS A 183 -15.27 1.65 -34.19
C LYS A 183 -16.51 2.16 -34.90
N LEU A 184 -16.90 3.42 -34.66
CA LEU A 184 -18.03 4.03 -35.34
C LEU A 184 -17.76 4.17 -36.84
N ALA A 185 -16.56 4.62 -37.21
CA ALA A 185 -16.15 4.72 -38.62
C ALA A 185 -16.17 3.34 -39.30
N GLN A 186 -15.64 2.31 -38.64
CA GLN A 186 -15.68 0.93 -39.16
C GLN A 186 -17.11 0.43 -39.30
N MET A 187 -17.97 0.67 -38.30
CA MET A 187 -19.39 0.28 -38.35
C MET A 187 -20.11 0.92 -39.54
N GLN A 188 -19.83 2.19 -39.85
CA GLN A 188 -20.41 2.87 -41.01
C GLN A 188 -19.94 2.27 -42.34
N ILE A 189 -18.71 1.77 -42.42
CA ILE A 189 -18.19 1.06 -43.59
C ILE A 189 -18.87 -0.31 -43.70
N ASP A 190 -18.92 -1.07 -42.61
CA ASP A 190 -19.52 -2.40 -42.56
C ASP A 190 -21.01 -2.39 -42.90
N LEU A 191 -21.74 -1.31 -42.53
CA LEU A 191 -23.14 -1.15 -42.89
C LEU A 191 -23.34 -0.94 -44.40
N LYS A 192 -22.41 -0.24 -45.07
CA LYS A 192 -22.50 0.03 -46.52
C LYS A 192 -22.33 -1.22 -47.38
N VAL A 193 -21.74 -2.29 -46.85
CA VAL A 193 -21.52 -3.55 -47.58
C VAL A 193 -22.55 -4.63 -47.28
N LYS A 194 -23.50 -4.35 -46.37
CA LYS A 194 -24.61 -5.27 -46.05
C LYS A 194 -25.86 -4.89 -46.84
N ALA A 195 -26.63 -5.90 -47.26
CA ALA A 195 -27.96 -5.68 -47.82
C ALA A 195 -28.97 -5.37 -46.71
N ASP A 196 -30.06 -4.68 -47.06
CA ASP A 196 -31.15 -4.41 -46.13
C ASP A 196 -31.75 -5.71 -45.57
N VAL A 197 -32.10 -5.70 -44.28
CA VAL A 197 -32.69 -6.87 -43.62
C VAL A 197 -34.08 -7.20 -44.15
N ASP A 198 -34.81 -6.16 -44.54
CA ASP A 198 -36.16 -6.29 -45.07
C ASP A 198 -36.13 -6.02 -46.57
N SER A 199 -36.57 -7.00 -47.37
CA SER A 199 -36.51 -6.96 -48.83
C SER A 199 -35.12 -6.63 -49.42
N PRO A 200 -34.07 -7.44 -49.11
CA PRO A 200 -32.72 -7.20 -49.61
C PRO A 200 -32.66 -7.15 -51.14
N VAL A 201 -32.02 -6.10 -51.69
CA VAL A 201 -31.63 -6.06 -53.10
C VAL A 201 -30.28 -6.78 -53.24
N LEU A 202 -30.29 -7.99 -53.78
CA LEU A 202 -29.07 -8.76 -54.02
C LEU A 202 -28.40 -8.33 -55.33
N THR A 203 -27.21 -7.73 -55.25
CA THR A 203 -26.41 -7.32 -56.42
C THR A 203 -25.24 -8.29 -56.67
N GLY A 204 -24.77 -8.39 -57.93
CA GLY A 204 -23.67 -9.28 -58.30
C GLY A 204 -24.12 -10.73 -58.47
N THR A 205 -23.34 -11.70 -57.96
CA THR A 205 -23.66 -13.14 -58.03
C THR A 205 -23.87 -13.69 -56.61
N PRO A 206 -25.07 -13.50 -56.02
CA PRO A 206 -25.35 -13.96 -54.66
C PRO A 206 -25.29 -15.49 -54.57
N VAL A 207 -24.66 -16.00 -53.52
CA VAL A 207 -24.58 -17.44 -53.22
C VAL A 207 -25.51 -17.76 -52.05
N ALA A 208 -26.41 -18.72 -52.26
CA ALA A 208 -27.25 -19.28 -51.21
C ALA A 208 -26.91 -20.77 -51.02
N PRO A 209 -26.97 -21.31 -49.78
CA PRO A 209 -26.84 -22.74 -49.55
C PRO A 209 -27.82 -23.54 -50.40
N THR A 210 -27.42 -24.73 -50.88
CA THR A 210 -28.31 -25.62 -51.64
C THR A 210 -29.34 -26.22 -50.67
N PRO A 211 -30.64 -25.98 -50.87
CA PRO A 211 -31.67 -26.59 -50.04
C PRO A 211 -31.67 -28.12 -50.18
N GLY A 212 -32.15 -28.82 -49.15
CA GLY A 212 -32.36 -30.26 -49.22
C GLY A 212 -33.49 -30.64 -50.19
N ASN A 213 -33.47 -31.88 -50.69
CA ASN A 213 -34.40 -32.36 -51.73
C ASN A 213 -35.90 -32.24 -51.36
N ASN A 214 -36.20 -32.20 -50.06
CA ASN A 214 -37.52 -32.10 -49.45
C ASN A 214 -37.86 -30.67 -48.96
N ALA A 215 -37.18 -29.64 -49.46
CA ALA A 215 -37.55 -28.25 -49.17
C ALA A 215 -39.00 -27.96 -49.63
N GLN A 216 -39.81 -27.32 -48.77
CA GLN A 216 -41.26 -27.09 -48.98
C GLN A 216 -41.72 -25.69 -48.52
N SER A 217 -40.83 -24.67 -48.47
CA SER A 217 -41.14 -23.35 -47.88
C SER A 217 -40.58 -22.16 -48.68
N THR A 218 -40.68 -20.94 -48.13
CA THR A 218 -40.29 -19.64 -48.71
C THR A 218 -38.76 -19.39 -48.79
N GLN A 219 -37.97 -20.46 -48.90
CA GLN A 219 -36.50 -20.39 -48.95
C GLN A 219 -36.00 -19.90 -50.32
N ILE A 220 -34.86 -19.22 -50.33
CA ILE A 220 -34.14 -18.88 -51.57
C ILE A 220 -33.52 -20.17 -52.13
N VAL A 221 -33.90 -20.54 -53.35
CA VAL A 221 -33.30 -21.67 -54.09
C VAL A 221 -32.10 -21.20 -54.91
N ASN A 222 -31.10 -22.07 -55.09
CA ASN A 222 -29.92 -21.77 -55.89
C ASN A 222 -29.92 -22.56 -57.23
N VAL A 223 -28.97 -22.23 -58.11
CA VAL A 223 -28.86 -22.84 -59.45
C VAL A 223 -28.67 -24.37 -59.38
N ALA A 224 -27.93 -24.87 -58.39
CA ALA A 224 -27.68 -26.30 -58.23
C ALA A 224 -28.98 -27.05 -57.93
N TYR A 225 -29.80 -26.52 -57.02
CA TYR A 225 -31.10 -27.11 -56.66
C TYR A 225 -32.05 -27.17 -57.88
N VAL A 226 -32.12 -26.09 -58.66
CA VAL A 226 -32.97 -26.04 -59.87
C VAL A 226 -32.50 -27.04 -60.93
N LYS A 227 -31.19 -27.10 -61.21
CA LYS A 227 -30.63 -28.08 -62.16
C LYS A 227 -30.94 -29.51 -61.73
N GLN A 228 -30.82 -29.81 -60.45
CA GLN A 228 -31.14 -31.12 -59.91
C GLN A 228 -32.63 -31.46 -60.08
N LYS A 229 -33.55 -30.54 -59.77
CA LYS A 229 -34.99 -30.77 -59.91
C LYS A 229 -35.42 -30.95 -61.38
N ILE A 230 -34.79 -30.22 -62.31
CA ILE A 230 -35.00 -30.43 -63.75
C ILE A 230 -34.48 -31.81 -64.17
N ALA A 231 -33.29 -32.21 -63.71
CA ALA A 231 -32.76 -33.54 -64.00
C ALA A 231 -33.65 -34.65 -63.42
N GLU A 232 -34.18 -34.49 -62.20
CA GLU A 232 -35.16 -35.42 -61.59
C GLU A 232 -36.43 -35.53 -62.45
N LEU A 233 -36.94 -34.41 -62.98
CA LEU A 233 -38.11 -34.38 -63.87
C LEU A 233 -37.85 -35.07 -65.22
N VAL A 234 -36.70 -34.81 -65.84
CA VAL A 234 -36.30 -35.38 -67.14
C VAL A 234 -36.00 -36.88 -67.01
N ASN A 235 -35.18 -37.27 -66.05
CA ASN A 235 -34.83 -38.68 -65.81
C ASN A 235 -36.04 -39.51 -65.37
N GLY A 236 -37.04 -38.90 -64.72
CA GLY A 236 -38.31 -39.56 -64.44
C GLY A 236 -39.14 -39.85 -65.70
N SER A 237 -38.79 -39.24 -66.83
CA SER A 237 -39.52 -39.31 -68.09
C SER A 237 -38.76 -40.06 -69.20
N ASP A 238 -37.44 -40.24 -69.10
CA ASP A 238 -36.57 -40.79 -70.16
C ASP A 238 -37.11 -42.12 -70.72
N VAL A 239 -37.41 -43.10 -69.87
CA VAL A 239 -37.95 -44.38 -70.34
C VAL A 239 -39.31 -44.23 -71.03
N SER A 240 -40.17 -43.33 -70.54
CA SER A 240 -41.49 -43.12 -71.14
C SER A 240 -41.41 -42.33 -72.46
N LEU A 241 -40.50 -41.37 -72.56
CA LEU A 241 -40.23 -40.60 -73.77
C LEU A 241 -39.55 -41.46 -74.84
N ASP A 242 -38.59 -42.30 -74.45
CA ASP A 242 -37.99 -43.31 -75.31
C ASP A 242 -39.04 -44.32 -75.77
N THR A 243 -39.91 -44.81 -74.88
CA THR A 243 -41.01 -45.71 -75.28
C THR A 243 -41.96 -45.04 -76.26
N LEU A 244 -42.33 -43.77 -76.05
CA LEU A 244 -43.18 -43.02 -76.98
C LEU A 244 -42.50 -42.79 -78.33
N LYS A 245 -41.17 -42.54 -78.34
CA LYS A 245 -40.38 -42.42 -79.56
C LYS A 245 -40.25 -43.75 -80.30
N GLU A 246 -39.96 -44.83 -79.59
CA GLU A 246 -39.87 -46.18 -80.14
C GLU A 246 -41.22 -46.64 -80.71
N LEU A 247 -42.33 -46.36 -80.03
CA LEU A 247 -43.68 -46.63 -80.53
C LEU A 247 -43.98 -45.81 -81.78
N ALA A 248 -43.68 -44.50 -81.79
CA ALA A 248 -43.90 -43.65 -82.96
C ALA A 248 -43.07 -44.11 -84.17
N ASP A 249 -41.80 -44.43 -83.95
CA ASP A 249 -40.89 -44.95 -84.99
C ASP A 249 -41.31 -46.36 -85.47
N ALA A 250 -41.77 -47.24 -84.56
CA ALA A 250 -42.28 -48.58 -84.90
C ALA A 250 -43.59 -48.53 -85.70
N LEU A 251 -44.42 -47.51 -85.48
CA LEU A 251 -45.60 -47.21 -86.29
C LEU A 251 -45.27 -46.43 -87.57
N GLY A 252 -43.98 -46.20 -87.85
CA GLY A 252 -43.50 -45.53 -89.07
C GLY A 252 -43.79 -44.03 -89.12
N ASN A 253 -44.07 -43.40 -87.97
CA ASN A 253 -44.55 -42.02 -87.87
C ASN A 253 -45.76 -41.75 -88.80
N ASP A 254 -46.59 -42.76 -89.07
CA ASP A 254 -47.71 -42.67 -90.01
C ASP A 254 -48.94 -42.04 -89.35
N PRO A 255 -49.36 -40.82 -89.75
CA PRO A 255 -50.55 -40.17 -89.20
C PRO A 255 -51.85 -40.95 -89.48
N ASN A 256 -51.83 -41.84 -90.47
CA ASN A 256 -52.96 -42.68 -90.90
C ASN A 256 -52.65 -44.18 -90.73
N PHE A 257 -51.81 -44.55 -89.75
CA PHE A 257 -51.32 -45.92 -89.52
C PHE A 257 -52.38 -47.03 -89.69
N ALA A 258 -53.57 -46.82 -89.12
CA ALA A 258 -54.68 -47.77 -89.21
C ALA A 258 -55.07 -48.07 -90.67
N THR A 259 -55.15 -47.04 -91.52
CA THR A 259 -55.48 -47.19 -92.94
C THR A 259 -54.37 -47.91 -93.70
N SER A 260 -53.11 -47.61 -93.42
CA SER A 260 -51.95 -48.21 -94.08
C SER A 260 -51.79 -49.70 -93.77
N ILE A 261 -51.97 -50.11 -92.51
CA ILE A 261 -51.94 -51.52 -92.12
C ILE A 261 -53.09 -52.31 -92.76
N MET A 262 -54.31 -51.76 -92.77
CA MET A 262 -55.44 -52.42 -93.44
C MET A 262 -55.14 -52.66 -94.93
N ALA A 263 -54.52 -51.69 -95.61
CA ALA A 263 -54.12 -51.85 -97.01
C ALA A 263 -52.98 -52.86 -97.22
N ALA A 264 -52.04 -52.98 -96.28
CA ALA A 264 -50.93 -53.94 -96.34
C ALA A 264 -51.38 -55.38 -96.07
N ILE A 265 -52.30 -55.59 -95.13
CA ILE A 265 -52.91 -56.90 -94.83
C ILE A 265 -53.67 -57.41 -96.06
N GLY A 266 -54.40 -56.54 -96.76
CA GLY A 266 -55.08 -56.90 -98.01
C GLY A 266 -54.16 -57.38 -99.15
N LYS A 267 -52.83 -57.29 -99.00
CA LYS A 267 -51.82 -57.69 -99.99
C LYS A 267 -51.01 -58.95 -99.61
N LYS A 268 -51.20 -59.54 -98.42
CA LYS A 268 -50.40 -60.70 -97.97
C LYS A 268 -51.13 -62.03 -98.22
N LEU A 269 -50.56 -62.79 -99.16
CA LEU A 269 -50.61 -64.25 -99.41
C LEU A 269 -52.00 -64.94 -99.48
N ASP A 270 -52.30 -65.48 -100.68
CA ASP A 270 -53.35 -66.47 -100.95
C ASP A 270 -53.16 -67.74 -100.10
N ALA A 271 -54.26 -68.39 -99.71
CA ALA A 271 -54.33 -69.49 -98.74
C ALA A 271 -53.62 -70.81 -99.14
N THR A 272 -52.78 -70.80 -100.18
CA THR A 272 -52.30 -72.02 -100.87
C THR A 272 -50.78 -72.24 -100.93
N ALA A 273 -49.92 -71.50 -100.22
CA ALA A 273 -48.46 -71.70 -100.27
C ALA A 273 -47.79 -72.10 -98.91
N MET A 274 -46.85 -73.06 -98.94
CA MET A 274 -46.01 -73.49 -97.78
C MET A 274 -44.52 -73.09 -97.93
N ALA A 275 -43.84 -72.79 -96.81
CA ALA A 275 -42.45 -72.27 -96.75
C ALA A 275 -41.46 -73.20 -96.01
N GLN A 276 -40.16 -73.14 -96.38
CA GLN A 276 -39.04 -73.94 -95.84
C GLN A 276 -37.96 -73.04 -95.20
N ALA A 277 -37.19 -73.55 -94.20
CA ALA A 277 -36.20 -72.80 -93.41
C ALA A 277 -34.87 -72.51 -94.13
N ALA A 278 -34.23 -71.38 -93.80
CA ALA A 278 -33.04 -70.85 -94.48
C ALA A 278 -31.71 -71.34 -93.86
N LEU A 279 -30.79 -71.77 -94.73
CA LEU A 279 -29.44 -72.29 -94.40
C LEU A 279 -28.34 -71.22 -94.52
N ALA A 280 -28.68 -70.01 -94.96
CA ALA A 280 -27.76 -68.91 -95.16
C ALA A 280 -28.45 -67.59 -94.78
N ASP A 281 -27.66 -66.59 -94.39
CA ASP A 281 -28.20 -65.24 -94.19
C ASP A 281 -28.54 -64.56 -95.53
N GLY A 282 -29.20 -63.41 -95.47
CA GLY A 282 -29.60 -62.64 -96.66
C GLY A 282 -28.44 -62.12 -97.52
N LYS A 283 -27.18 -62.34 -97.12
CA LYS A 283 -25.97 -62.01 -97.89
C LYS A 283 -25.23 -63.26 -98.39
N GLY A 284 -25.77 -64.45 -98.12
CA GLY A 284 -25.23 -65.74 -98.57
C GLY A 284 -24.12 -66.29 -97.68
N ASN A 285 -23.88 -65.72 -96.50
CA ASN A 285 -22.82 -66.20 -95.61
C ASN A 285 -23.28 -67.43 -94.84
N ASN A 286 -22.36 -68.38 -94.64
CA ASN A 286 -22.60 -69.52 -93.77
C ASN A 286 -22.59 -69.03 -92.31
N ILE A 287 -23.75 -69.13 -91.67
CA ILE A 287 -23.98 -68.66 -90.31
C ILE A 287 -23.06 -69.39 -89.30
N ALA A 288 -22.62 -70.62 -89.59
CA ALA A 288 -21.77 -71.40 -88.69
C ALA A 288 -20.28 -71.00 -88.68
N GLU A 289 -19.80 -70.28 -89.69
CA GLU A 289 -18.37 -70.03 -89.90
C GLU A 289 -17.98 -68.55 -89.81
N THR A 290 -18.96 -67.65 -89.91
CA THR A 290 -18.69 -66.20 -90.06
C THR A 290 -18.67 -65.43 -88.74
N TYR A 291 -19.24 -65.98 -87.67
CA TYR A 291 -19.39 -65.30 -86.38
C TYR A 291 -18.59 -66.01 -85.28
N ALA A 292 -17.89 -65.23 -84.43
CA ALA A 292 -17.03 -65.74 -83.38
C ALA A 292 -17.80 -66.60 -82.36
N THR A 293 -17.21 -67.73 -81.98
CA THR A 293 -17.75 -68.67 -81.02
C THR A 293 -17.49 -68.21 -79.59
N LYS A 294 -18.29 -68.71 -78.62
CA LYS A 294 -18.19 -68.37 -77.20
C LYS A 294 -16.79 -68.62 -76.59
N ALA A 295 -15.97 -69.47 -77.22
CA ALA A 295 -14.60 -69.75 -76.78
C ALA A 295 -13.62 -68.62 -77.14
N GLU A 296 -13.80 -67.94 -78.28
CA GLU A 296 -12.90 -66.88 -78.76
C GLU A 296 -13.00 -65.62 -77.89
N MET A 297 -14.12 -65.39 -77.22
CA MET A 297 -14.31 -64.27 -76.25
C MET A 297 -13.60 -64.46 -74.89
N THR A 298 -13.00 -65.62 -74.61
CA THR A 298 -12.35 -65.88 -73.30
C THR A 298 -10.86 -65.52 -73.24
N GLY A 299 -10.24 -65.14 -74.36
CA GLY A 299 -8.80 -64.85 -74.47
C GLY A 299 -8.32 -63.44 -74.10
N GLU A 300 -9.21 -62.44 -73.97
CA GLU A 300 -8.81 -61.01 -73.84
C GLU A 300 -8.58 -60.49 -72.40
N THR A 301 -8.57 -61.35 -71.38
CA THR A 301 -8.36 -60.91 -69.97
C THR A 301 -6.89 -60.57 -69.61
N ALA A 302 -5.93 -60.76 -70.53
CA ALA A 302 -4.50 -60.60 -70.25
C ALA A 302 -4.02 -59.14 -70.18
N THR A 303 -4.68 -58.19 -70.85
CA THR A 303 -4.18 -56.79 -71.03
C THR A 303 -4.67 -55.76 -70.01
N LEU A 304 -5.57 -56.13 -69.09
CA LEU A 304 -6.07 -55.21 -68.06
C LEU A 304 -5.01 -54.88 -67.00
N ALA A 305 -4.96 -53.61 -66.57
CA ALA A 305 -4.09 -53.12 -65.49
C ALA A 305 -4.35 -53.87 -64.17
N ALA A 306 -3.32 -53.97 -63.30
CA ALA A 306 -3.38 -54.80 -62.09
C ALA A 306 -4.59 -54.50 -61.18
N VAL A 307 -4.94 -53.23 -61.01
CA VAL A 307 -6.11 -52.80 -60.21
C VAL A 307 -7.45 -53.27 -60.79
N ALA A 308 -7.57 -53.39 -62.12
CA ALA A 308 -8.80 -53.88 -62.77
C ALA A 308 -9.00 -55.40 -62.57
N LYS A 309 -7.94 -56.13 -62.19
CA LYS A 309 -7.98 -57.56 -61.86
C LYS A 309 -8.18 -57.80 -60.36
N SER A 310 -7.58 -56.97 -59.50
CA SER A 310 -7.54 -57.21 -58.06
C SER A 310 -8.56 -56.42 -57.25
N GLY A 311 -8.99 -55.24 -57.73
CA GLY A 311 -9.79 -54.27 -56.98
C GLY A 311 -9.09 -53.69 -55.75
N ARG A 312 -7.79 -53.92 -55.54
CA ARG A 312 -7.06 -53.52 -54.34
C ARG A 312 -6.54 -52.09 -54.44
N TYR A 313 -6.77 -51.31 -53.39
CA TYR A 313 -6.34 -49.92 -53.30
C TYR A 313 -4.81 -49.73 -53.42
N LYS A 314 -4.01 -50.72 -53.01
CA LYS A 314 -2.54 -50.68 -53.10
C LYS A 314 -1.97 -50.77 -54.53
N ASP A 315 -2.81 -51.12 -55.50
CA ASP A 315 -2.37 -51.35 -56.90
C ASP A 315 -2.55 -50.09 -57.76
N LEU A 316 -2.92 -48.94 -57.15
CA LEU A 316 -2.98 -47.61 -57.75
C LEU A 316 -1.60 -46.95 -57.66
N LEU A 317 -1.12 -46.36 -58.77
CA LEU A 317 0.08 -45.51 -58.80
C LEU A 317 -0.31 -44.06 -58.44
N GLU A 318 0.62 -43.29 -57.86
CA GLU A 318 0.45 -41.86 -57.46
C GLU A 318 -0.59 -41.59 -56.34
N LEU A 319 -0.52 -42.33 -55.23
CA LEU A 319 -1.40 -42.15 -54.07
C LEU A 319 -1.10 -40.83 -53.30
N PRO A 320 -2.13 -40.05 -52.88
CA PRO A 320 -1.97 -39.01 -51.86
C PRO A 320 -1.55 -39.60 -50.51
N THR A 321 -0.71 -38.90 -49.74
CA THR A 321 -0.28 -39.35 -48.41
C THR A 321 -1.41 -39.18 -47.39
N ILE A 322 -1.88 -40.28 -46.79
CA ILE A 322 -2.86 -40.26 -45.71
C ILE A 322 -2.13 -39.93 -44.39
N PRO A 323 -2.55 -38.89 -43.65
CA PRO A 323 -2.00 -38.56 -42.34
C PRO A 323 -1.96 -39.76 -41.38
N ASP A 324 -0.80 -40.04 -40.78
CA ASP A 324 -0.56 -41.17 -39.88
C ASP A 324 -0.52 -40.76 -38.39
N LYS A 325 -0.64 -39.46 -38.10
CA LYS A 325 -0.67 -38.89 -36.74
C LYS A 325 -2.03 -38.27 -36.43
N THR A 326 -2.59 -38.59 -35.27
CA THR A 326 -3.85 -38.03 -34.75
C THR A 326 -3.85 -36.49 -34.68
N SER A 327 -2.70 -35.84 -34.46
CA SER A 327 -2.58 -34.37 -34.41
C SER A 327 -2.79 -33.68 -35.76
N GLN A 328 -2.83 -34.43 -36.88
CA GLN A 328 -3.06 -33.89 -38.22
C GLN A 328 -4.54 -33.92 -38.64
N LEU A 329 -5.43 -34.56 -37.87
CA LEU A 329 -6.85 -34.69 -38.19
C LEU A 329 -7.78 -34.05 -37.15
N THR A 330 -7.32 -33.82 -35.92
CA THR A 330 -8.11 -33.14 -34.89
C THR A 330 -7.22 -32.29 -34.02
N ASN A 331 -7.56 -31.00 -33.93
CA ASN A 331 -7.36 -30.21 -32.71
C ASN A 331 -8.11 -30.94 -31.57
N ASP A 332 -7.45 -31.86 -30.87
CA ASP A 332 -8.12 -32.70 -29.88
C ASP A 332 -8.39 -31.91 -28.59
N SER A 333 -9.29 -32.43 -27.75
CA SER A 333 -9.91 -31.80 -26.59
C SER A 333 -8.96 -31.40 -25.43
N ARG A 334 -7.66 -31.38 -25.68
CA ARG A 334 -6.59 -30.98 -24.74
C ARG A 334 -5.65 -29.93 -25.32
N PHE A 335 -5.95 -29.37 -26.48
CA PHE A 335 -5.20 -28.23 -26.99
C PHE A 335 -5.51 -26.98 -26.15
N VAL A 336 -4.58 -26.66 -25.28
CA VAL A 336 -4.57 -25.40 -24.54
C VAL A 336 -3.93 -24.35 -25.43
N ALA A 337 -4.77 -23.60 -26.16
CA ALA A 337 -4.32 -22.42 -26.89
C ALA A 337 -4.03 -21.31 -25.88
N THR A 338 -2.90 -20.64 -26.06
CA THR A 338 -2.66 -19.36 -25.40
C THR A 338 -3.26 -18.24 -26.23
N ASP A 339 -3.73 -17.17 -25.59
CA ASP A 339 -4.07 -15.93 -26.30
C ASP A 339 -2.82 -15.19 -26.79
N GLU A 340 -3.00 -14.04 -27.44
CA GLU A 340 -1.89 -13.20 -27.96
C GLU A 340 -0.90 -12.75 -26.88
N MET A 341 -1.30 -12.81 -25.60
CA MET A 341 -0.49 -12.43 -24.44
C MET A 341 0.10 -13.63 -23.70
N GLY A 342 -0.14 -14.86 -24.17
CA GLY A 342 0.34 -16.09 -23.54
C GLY A 342 -0.57 -16.62 -22.42
N ASN A 343 -1.76 -16.04 -22.21
CA ASN A 343 -2.68 -16.49 -21.16
C ASN A 343 -3.47 -17.72 -21.60
N VAL A 344 -3.86 -18.53 -20.61
CA VAL A 344 -4.70 -19.72 -20.79
C VAL A 344 -6.03 -19.52 -20.08
N THR A 345 -7.14 -19.54 -20.83
CA THR A 345 -8.50 -19.53 -20.26
C THR A 345 -9.12 -20.93 -20.39
N LEU A 346 -9.57 -21.50 -19.27
CA LEU A 346 -10.19 -22.83 -19.22
C LEU A 346 -11.63 -22.69 -18.68
N THR A 347 -12.61 -23.25 -19.39
CA THR A 347 -14.03 -23.26 -18.97
C THR A 347 -14.40 -24.49 -18.12
N GLY A 348 -13.41 -25.08 -17.41
CA GLY A 348 -13.59 -26.31 -16.64
C GLY A 348 -12.58 -26.46 -15.50
N THR A 349 -12.47 -27.66 -14.94
CA THR A 349 -11.57 -27.95 -13.82
C THR A 349 -10.11 -27.99 -14.25
N LEU A 350 -9.26 -27.21 -13.59
CA LEU A 350 -7.80 -27.36 -13.66
C LEU A 350 -7.33 -28.32 -12.56
N THR A 351 -6.81 -29.48 -12.95
CA THR A 351 -6.12 -30.40 -12.04
C THR A 351 -4.62 -30.35 -12.34
N ALA A 352 -3.83 -29.78 -11.42
CA ALA A 352 -2.38 -29.70 -11.54
C ALA A 352 -1.69 -30.36 -10.34
N ALA A 353 -0.66 -31.17 -10.60
CA ALA A 353 0.09 -31.83 -9.54
C ALA A 353 0.93 -30.82 -8.71
N LYS A 354 1.53 -29.83 -9.37
CA LYS A 354 2.31 -28.74 -8.77
C LYS A 354 2.23 -27.50 -9.67
N VAL A 355 2.26 -26.32 -9.07
CA VAL A 355 2.41 -25.02 -9.75
C VAL A 355 3.75 -24.42 -9.35
N TYR A 356 4.58 -24.08 -10.34
CA TYR A 356 5.90 -23.44 -10.14
C TYR A 356 5.86 -21.99 -10.68
N ASN A 357 6.75 -21.13 -10.19
CA ASN A 357 6.87 -19.72 -10.61
C ASN A 357 5.64 -18.82 -10.37
N ALA A 358 4.77 -19.18 -9.42
CA ALA A 358 3.75 -18.24 -8.95
C ALA A 358 4.43 -17.04 -8.27
N VAL A 359 4.31 -15.86 -8.87
CA VAL A 359 4.92 -14.60 -8.40
C VAL A 359 4.20 -14.08 -7.15
N TYR A 360 2.89 -14.23 -7.14
CA TYR A 360 1.99 -13.80 -6.06
C TYR A 360 1.73 -14.95 -5.08
N ASN A 361 1.41 -14.60 -3.83
CA ASN A 361 1.42 -15.59 -2.72
C ASN A 361 0.13 -15.59 -1.88
N ASP A 362 -0.86 -14.81 -2.26
CA ASP A 362 -2.09 -14.57 -1.52
C ASP A 362 -3.30 -15.12 -2.23
N TYR A 363 -4.21 -15.57 -1.39
CA TYR A 363 -5.54 -16.04 -1.74
C TYR A 363 -6.52 -14.94 -1.39
N ALA A 364 -7.27 -14.47 -2.38
CA ALA A 364 -8.20 -13.36 -2.24
C ALA A 364 -9.65 -13.78 -2.52
N GLU A 365 -10.58 -12.96 -2.05
CA GLU A 365 -12.00 -13.06 -2.37
C GLU A 365 -12.55 -11.67 -2.70
N PHE A 366 -13.52 -11.61 -3.60
CA PHE A 366 -14.24 -10.39 -3.93
C PHE A 366 -15.35 -10.10 -2.91
N PHE A 367 -15.17 -9.03 -2.14
CA PHE A 367 -16.17 -8.56 -1.17
C PHE A 367 -16.98 -7.37 -1.72
N PRO A 368 -18.31 -7.33 -1.56
CA PRO A 368 -19.15 -6.22 -2.04
C PRO A 368 -18.65 -4.87 -1.52
N ARG A 369 -18.42 -3.92 -2.43
CA ARG A 369 -17.83 -2.62 -2.12
C ARG A 369 -18.87 -1.69 -1.49
N GLY A 370 -18.61 -1.21 -0.26
CA GLY A 370 -19.39 -0.16 0.41
C GLY A 370 -18.81 1.25 0.27
N GLY A 371 -17.58 1.37 -0.24
CA GLY A 371 -16.93 2.66 -0.47
C GLY A 371 -15.54 2.56 -1.09
N ASP A 372 -14.83 3.69 -1.12
CA ASP A 372 -13.48 3.76 -1.68
C ASP A 372 -12.47 3.04 -0.80
N THR A 373 -11.65 2.23 -1.45
CA THR A 373 -10.55 1.48 -0.83
C THR A 373 -9.36 1.46 -1.78
N GLN A 374 -8.18 1.27 -1.21
CA GLN A 374 -6.92 1.19 -1.96
C GLN A 374 -6.06 0.03 -1.45
N ARG A 375 -5.06 -0.35 -2.25
CA ARG A 375 -4.07 -1.37 -1.88
C ARG A 375 -3.53 -1.17 -0.46
N GLY A 376 -3.58 -2.25 0.31
CA GLY A 376 -3.12 -2.31 1.69
C GLY A 376 -4.11 -1.79 2.73
N ASP A 377 -5.29 -1.27 2.35
CA ASP A 377 -6.31 -0.96 3.34
C ASP A 377 -6.76 -2.23 4.07
N ILE A 378 -6.86 -2.16 5.41
CA ILE A 378 -7.55 -3.18 6.19
C ILE A 378 -9.04 -3.04 5.95
N ILE A 379 -9.71 -4.14 5.63
CA ILE A 379 -11.12 -4.17 5.22
C ILE A 379 -11.97 -4.84 6.29
N ALA A 380 -13.14 -4.26 6.57
CA ALA A 380 -14.12 -4.79 7.51
C ALA A 380 -15.55 -4.67 6.96
N LEU A 381 -16.47 -5.47 7.52
CA LEU A 381 -17.90 -5.35 7.27
C LEU A 381 -18.42 -3.99 7.76
N ASP A 382 -19.28 -3.36 6.97
CA ASP A 382 -20.03 -2.18 7.39
C ASP A 382 -21.27 -2.59 8.21
N GLU A 383 -21.12 -2.53 9.52
CA GLU A 383 -22.14 -2.88 10.50
C GLU A 383 -23.25 -1.83 10.63
N THR A 384 -23.11 -0.67 9.98
CA THR A 384 -24.08 0.44 10.09
C THR A 384 -25.23 0.34 9.10
N THR A 385 -25.12 -0.55 8.12
CA THR A 385 -26.14 -0.73 7.08
C THR A 385 -26.79 -2.11 7.17
N GLY A 386 -28.05 -2.20 6.72
CA GLY A 386 -28.74 -3.49 6.62
C GLY A 386 -28.33 -4.34 5.41
N LYS A 387 -27.23 -4.00 4.72
CA LYS A 387 -26.74 -4.68 3.52
C LYS A 387 -25.34 -5.23 3.77
N GLU A 388 -25.03 -6.38 3.17
CA GLU A 388 -23.66 -6.90 3.16
C GLU A 388 -22.79 -6.02 2.26
N GLN A 389 -21.92 -5.22 2.87
CA GLN A 389 -20.95 -4.39 2.17
C GLN A 389 -19.72 -4.13 3.04
N TYR A 390 -18.60 -3.83 2.41
CA TYR A 390 -17.29 -3.78 3.06
C TYR A 390 -16.58 -2.47 2.76
N GLY A 391 -15.85 -1.99 3.75
CA GLY A 391 -15.14 -0.73 3.69
C GLY A 391 -13.85 -0.74 4.50
N ARG A 392 -13.22 0.43 4.58
CA ARG A 392 -12.00 0.65 5.34
C ARG A 392 -12.26 0.44 6.83
N ALA A 393 -11.55 -0.51 7.43
CA ALA A 393 -11.68 -0.83 8.85
C ALA A 393 -11.13 0.29 9.75
N THR A 394 -11.77 0.48 10.90
CA THR A 394 -11.29 1.33 11.99
C THR A 394 -11.17 0.50 13.28
N SER A 395 -10.65 1.09 14.36
CA SER A 395 -10.62 0.46 15.69
C SER A 395 -12.00 0.03 16.20
N SER A 396 -13.07 0.65 15.71
CA SER A 396 -14.47 0.30 16.05
C SER A 396 -15.04 -0.85 15.22
N SER A 397 -14.38 -1.30 14.15
CA SER A 397 -14.89 -2.37 13.29
C SER A 397 -14.83 -3.74 13.97
N GLN A 398 -15.95 -4.44 14.09
CA GLN A 398 -16.00 -5.73 14.80
C GLN A 398 -15.63 -6.90 13.89
N CYS A 399 -15.94 -6.83 12.59
CA CYS A 399 -15.68 -7.89 11.63
C CYS A 399 -14.62 -7.49 10.59
N VAL A 400 -13.35 -7.63 10.95
CA VAL A 400 -12.21 -7.47 10.03
C VAL A 400 -12.08 -8.72 9.16
N VAL A 401 -12.06 -8.54 7.83
CA VAL A 401 -12.06 -9.65 6.86
C VAL A 401 -10.72 -9.88 6.18
N GLY A 402 -9.87 -8.86 6.07
CA GLY A 402 -8.56 -9.01 5.44
C GLY A 402 -7.97 -7.68 4.98
N VAL A 403 -7.12 -7.74 3.96
CA VAL A 403 -6.45 -6.56 3.39
C VAL A 403 -6.79 -6.45 1.91
N HIS A 404 -7.11 -5.25 1.43
CA HIS A 404 -7.27 -4.99 0.01
C HIS A 404 -5.95 -5.27 -0.72
N THR A 405 -5.97 -6.24 -1.63
CA THR A 405 -4.82 -6.67 -2.44
C THR A 405 -5.04 -6.37 -3.91
N GLU A 406 -3.95 -6.09 -4.62
CA GLU A 406 -3.92 -5.99 -6.09
C GLU A 406 -2.99 -7.05 -6.69
N ASP A 407 -2.39 -7.89 -5.84
CA ASP A 407 -1.25 -8.75 -6.16
C ASP A 407 -1.53 -10.22 -5.78
N PHE A 408 -2.67 -10.79 -6.16
CA PHE A 408 -3.11 -12.13 -5.73
C PHE A 408 -2.78 -13.25 -6.71
N ALA A 409 -2.52 -14.44 -6.19
CA ALA A 409 -2.31 -15.65 -7.01
C ALA A 409 -3.63 -16.29 -7.46
N SER A 410 -4.67 -16.11 -6.64
CA SER A 410 -5.99 -16.71 -6.83
C SER A 410 -7.04 -15.82 -6.20
N ILE A 411 -8.17 -15.64 -6.88
CA ILE A 411 -9.31 -14.90 -6.37
C ILE A 411 -10.61 -15.66 -6.62
N ILE A 412 -11.52 -15.63 -5.65
CA ILE A 412 -12.85 -16.25 -5.75
C ILE A 412 -13.96 -15.22 -5.52
N GLY A 413 -15.21 -15.63 -5.76
CA GLY A 413 -16.40 -14.80 -5.56
C GLY A 413 -16.64 -13.82 -6.71
N GLY A 414 -17.38 -12.75 -6.42
CA GLY A 414 -17.76 -11.74 -7.41
C GLY A 414 -18.99 -12.14 -8.23
N ARG A 415 -19.23 -11.42 -9.32
CA ARG A 415 -20.34 -11.65 -10.26
C ARG A 415 -20.00 -12.78 -11.24
N THR A 416 -21.04 -13.53 -11.62
CA THR A 416 -20.99 -14.42 -12.77
C THR A 416 -20.70 -13.62 -14.04
N LEU A 417 -19.80 -14.13 -14.87
CA LEU A 417 -19.31 -13.47 -16.08
C LEU A 417 -19.84 -14.16 -17.33
N SER A 418 -19.94 -13.42 -18.44
CA SER A 418 -20.17 -14.03 -19.76
C SER A 418 -18.88 -14.63 -20.31
N PRO A 419 -18.93 -15.62 -21.21
CA PRO A 419 -17.73 -16.16 -21.84
C PRO A 419 -16.92 -15.06 -22.54
N GLY A 420 -15.66 -14.90 -22.13
CA GLY A 420 -14.73 -13.89 -22.69
C GLY A 420 -14.63 -12.57 -21.92
N ASP A 421 -15.44 -12.37 -20.87
CA ASP A 421 -15.32 -11.18 -20.02
C ASP A 421 -14.07 -11.23 -19.12
N ASP A 422 -13.41 -10.09 -18.96
CA ASP A 422 -12.32 -9.94 -17.99
C ASP A 422 -12.88 -9.87 -16.57
N ILE A 423 -12.48 -10.84 -15.73
CA ILE A 423 -12.95 -10.98 -14.35
C ILE A 423 -12.63 -9.77 -13.47
N LEU A 424 -11.46 -9.17 -13.63
CA LEU A 424 -11.02 -8.05 -12.81
C LEU A 424 -11.72 -6.76 -13.24
N LYS A 425 -11.72 -6.48 -14.54
CA LYS A 425 -12.38 -5.31 -15.12
C LYS A 425 -13.86 -5.25 -14.76
N THR A 426 -14.52 -6.40 -14.75
CA THR A 426 -15.96 -6.48 -14.46
C THR A 426 -16.27 -6.35 -12.97
N ASN A 427 -15.44 -6.92 -12.09
CA ASN A 427 -15.73 -6.95 -10.65
C ASN A 427 -15.18 -5.77 -9.85
N LEU A 428 -14.00 -5.22 -10.20
CA LEU A 428 -13.35 -4.15 -9.44
C LEU A 428 -14.23 -2.91 -9.15
N PRO A 429 -15.15 -2.48 -10.05
CA PRO A 429 -16.05 -1.36 -9.75
C PRO A 429 -17.01 -1.61 -8.59
N THR A 430 -17.45 -2.86 -8.37
CA THR A 430 -18.48 -3.19 -7.35
C THR A 430 -17.97 -4.10 -6.23
N TYR A 431 -16.75 -4.63 -6.35
CA TYR A 431 -16.12 -5.49 -5.36
C TYR A 431 -14.72 -5.01 -5.00
N ILE A 432 -14.28 -5.39 -3.80
CA ILE A 432 -12.92 -5.19 -3.29
C ILE A 432 -12.22 -6.56 -3.31
N PRO A 433 -11.07 -6.71 -3.97
CA PRO A 433 -10.24 -7.90 -3.81
C PRO A 433 -9.59 -7.88 -2.41
N VAL A 434 -10.01 -8.78 -1.53
CA VAL A 434 -9.51 -8.85 -0.16
C VAL A 434 -8.70 -10.12 0.02
N ALA A 435 -7.44 -10.00 0.39
CA ALA A 435 -6.59 -11.12 0.75
C ALA A 435 -7.01 -11.70 2.10
N LEU A 436 -7.32 -13.00 2.07
CA LEU A 436 -7.72 -13.79 3.24
C LEU A 436 -6.55 -14.62 3.80
N ALA A 437 -5.55 -14.90 2.96
CA ALA A 437 -4.34 -15.61 3.35
C ALA A 437 -3.16 -15.17 2.48
N GLY A 438 -1.94 -15.40 2.97
CA GLY A 438 -0.71 -15.12 2.23
C GLY A 438 0.05 -13.89 2.72
N ARG A 439 1.06 -13.46 1.96
CA ARG A 439 1.95 -12.36 2.34
C ARG A 439 1.59 -11.09 1.59
N VAL A 440 0.92 -10.17 2.25
CA VAL A 440 0.40 -8.94 1.62
C VAL A 440 0.99 -7.68 2.26
N PRO A 441 1.11 -6.58 1.50
CA PRO A 441 1.41 -5.27 2.07
C PRO A 441 0.14 -4.69 2.73
N VAL A 442 0.26 -4.23 3.97
CA VAL A 442 -0.81 -3.52 4.70
C VAL A 442 -0.40 -2.09 4.99
N ARG A 443 -1.33 -1.14 4.86
CA ARG A 443 -1.10 0.24 5.29
C ARG A 443 -1.08 0.28 6.80
N MET A 444 0.01 0.79 7.35
CA MET A 444 0.24 0.85 8.79
C MET A 444 0.98 2.13 9.16
N TYR A 445 0.73 2.65 10.35
CA TYR A 445 1.59 3.67 10.99
C TYR A 445 2.30 3.11 12.24
N GLY A 446 3.31 3.82 12.70
CA GLY A 446 4.14 3.41 13.84
C GLY A 446 5.13 2.28 13.51
N LYS A 447 6.06 2.03 14.43
CA LYS A 447 7.13 1.03 14.24
C LYS A 447 6.56 -0.37 14.08
N ALA A 448 7.08 -1.12 13.11
CA ALA A 448 6.74 -2.51 12.86
C ALA A 448 7.86 -3.42 13.38
N ARG A 449 7.54 -4.32 14.31
CA ARG A 449 8.46 -5.36 14.80
C ARG A 449 8.06 -6.70 14.22
N LYS A 450 9.05 -7.49 13.82
CA LYS A 450 8.82 -8.84 13.29
C LYS A 450 8.05 -9.69 14.31
N GLY A 451 7.00 -10.38 13.85
CA GLY A 451 6.09 -11.15 14.70
C GLY A 451 5.03 -10.32 15.44
N GLY A 452 5.08 -8.99 15.38
CA GLY A 452 4.05 -8.12 15.94
C GLY A 452 2.73 -8.27 15.19
N TRP A 453 1.62 -8.24 15.93
CA TRP A 453 0.28 -8.30 15.37
C TRP A 453 -0.17 -6.94 14.87
N VAL A 454 -0.87 -6.92 13.73
CA VAL A 454 -1.48 -5.70 13.18
C VAL A 454 -2.97 -5.72 13.47
N ILE A 455 -3.46 -4.64 14.08
CA ILE A 455 -4.89 -4.36 14.32
C ILE A 455 -5.28 -3.04 13.63
N PRO A 456 -6.57 -2.84 13.29
CA PRO A 456 -7.07 -1.56 12.82
C PRO A 456 -6.77 -0.42 13.80
N SER A 457 -6.68 0.79 13.27
CA SER A 457 -6.53 2.00 14.07
C SER A 457 -7.71 2.96 13.87
N GLU A 458 -7.68 4.11 14.54
CA GLU A 458 -8.66 5.18 14.32
C GLU A 458 -8.66 5.71 12.88
N MET A 459 -7.56 5.54 12.14
CA MET A 459 -7.46 5.95 10.75
C MET A 459 -8.07 4.88 9.83
N PRO A 460 -9.12 5.21 9.03
CA PRO A 460 -9.78 4.24 8.16
C PRO A 460 -8.82 3.51 7.21
N GLY A 461 -8.81 2.18 7.31
CA GLY A 461 -8.02 1.28 6.46
C GLY A 461 -6.56 1.16 6.89
N VAL A 462 -6.12 1.91 7.90
CA VAL A 462 -4.73 1.92 8.34
C VAL A 462 -4.61 1.16 9.66
N GLY A 463 -3.69 0.20 9.68
CA GLY A 463 -3.35 -0.56 10.87
C GLY A 463 -2.31 0.09 11.76
N ARG A 464 -2.14 -0.49 12.94
CA ARG A 464 -1.01 -0.27 13.84
C ARG A 464 -0.59 -1.59 14.45
N MET A 465 0.63 -1.63 14.99
CA MET A 465 1.05 -2.77 15.80
C MET A 465 0.24 -2.79 17.10
N ALA A 466 -0.28 -3.97 17.47
CA ALA A 466 -0.92 -4.18 18.76
C ALA A 466 0.11 -4.05 19.89
N LEU A 467 -0.30 -3.41 20.98
CA LEU A 467 0.48 -3.26 22.20
C LEU A 467 0.30 -4.50 23.10
N PRO A 468 1.27 -4.79 24.00
CA PRO A 468 1.11 -5.85 24.98
C PRO A 468 -0.18 -5.69 25.79
N GLY A 469 -1.02 -6.73 25.84
CA GLY A 469 -2.28 -6.76 26.57
C GLY A 469 -3.51 -6.32 25.77
N GLU A 470 -3.36 -5.82 24.54
CA GLU A 470 -4.51 -5.52 23.68
C GLU A 470 -5.16 -6.78 23.11
N SER A 471 -6.47 -6.69 22.88
CA SER A 471 -7.22 -7.76 22.21
C SER A 471 -6.71 -7.99 20.79
N LEU A 472 -6.54 -9.25 20.42
CA LEU A 472 -6.14 -9.66 19.08
C LEU A 472 -7.33 -10.08 18.19
N THR A 473 -8.56 -9.87 18.66
CA THR A 473 -9.79 -10.29 17.96
C THR A 473 -9.95 -9.64 16.58
N GLN A 474 -9.50 -8.40 16.42
CA GLN A 474 -9.56 -7.64 15.17
C GLN A 474 -8.26 -7.74 14.35
N THR A 475 -7.35 -8.66 14.68
CA THR A 475 -6.07 -8.76 13.96
C THR A 475 -6.26 -9.19 12.52
N VAL A 476 -5.47 -8.57 11.64
CA VAL A 476 -5.45 -8.89 10.21
C VAL A 476 -4.23 -9.75 9.83
N GLY A 477 -3.19 -9.74 10.64
CA GLY A 477 -2.01 -10.58 10.42
C GLY A 477 -0.82 -10.20 11.29
N GLN A 478 0.32 -10.83 11.02
CA GLN A 478 1.59 -10.51 11.70
C GLN A 478 2.62 -9.96 10.73
N ILE A 479 3.42 -9.02 11.24
CA ILE A 479 4.53 -8.39 10.55
C ILE A 479 5.64 -9.41 10.25
N VAL A 480 6.08 -9.49 8.99
CA VAL A 480 7.13 -10.42 8.58
C VAL A 480 8.51 -9.77 8.45
N ARG A 481 8.58 -8.43 8.44
CA ARG A 481 9.82 -7.66 8.31
C ARG A 481 9.76 -6.43 9.20
N GLU A 482 10.88 -6.13 9.87
CA GLU A 482 11.00 -4.91 10.68
C GLU A 482 10.97 -3.65 9.81
N ASP A 483 10.35 -2.61 10.34
CA ASP A 483 10.32 -1.27 9.74
C ASP A 483 10.25 -0.22 10.85
N THR A 484 11.24 0.66 10.91
CA THR A 484 11.39 1.70 11.93
C THR A 484 10.63 2.98 11.61
N ALA A 485 10.07 3.12 10.40
CA ALA A 485 9.27 4.27 10.01
C ALA A 485 8.00 4.38 10.87
N GLU A 486 7.57 5.63 11.13
CA GLU A 486 6.38 5.91 11.94
C GLU A 486 5.22 6.49 11.12
N ASN A 487 5.46 6.99 9.91
CA ASN A 487 4.42 7.47 8.99
C ASN A 487 3.56 6.32 8.44
N VAL A 488 2.43 6.66 7.82
CA VAL A 488 1.60 5.68 7.10
C VAL A 488 2.38 5.18 5.89
N ARG A 489 2.56 3.87 5.78
CA ARG A 489 3.22 3.19 4.64
C ARG A 489 2.78 1.73 4.54
N LEU A 490 3.17 1.08 3.45
CA LEU A 490 2.95 -0.35 3.26
C LEU A 490 3.98 -1.16 4.04
N VAL A 491 3.51 -1.98 4.99
CA VAL A 491 4.31 -2.93 5.77
C VAL A 491 3.91 -4.33 5.35
N LYS A 492 4.89 -5.21 5.11
CA LYS A 492 4.60 -6.59 4.72
C LYS A 492 4.15 -7.40 5.93
N ILE A 493 2.99 -8.03 5.82
CA ILE A 493 2.44 -8.96 6.81
C ILE A 493 2.21 -10.34 6.19
N ILE A 494 2.00 -11.33 7.03
CA ILE A 494 1.31 -12.57 6.67
C ILE A 494 -0.11 -12.48 7.23
N VAL A 495 -1.12 -12.58 6.35
CA VAL A 495 -2.53 -12.56 6.73
C VAL A 495 -2.83 -13.81 7.54
N ARG A 496 -3.38 -13.59 8.74
CA ARG A 496 -3.83 -14.65 9.65
C ARG A 496 -4.68 -14.05 10.75
N SER A 497 -5.64 -14.83 11.22
CA SER A 497 -6.39 -14.50 12.42
C SER A 497 -5.54 -14.73 13.67
N GLY A 498 -5.65 -13.84 14.66
CA GLY A 498 -5.05 -13.97 15.99
C GLY A 498 -5.91 -14.74 16.99
N ARG A 499 -6.83 -15.59 16.50
CA ARG A 499 -7.59 -16.54 17.31
C ARG A 499 -6.75 -17.73 17.76
#